data_AF-A0A369QBN4-F1
#
_entry.id   AF-A0A369QBN4-F1
#
_cell.length_a   1.000
_cell.length_b   1.000
_cell.length_c   1.000
_cell.angle_alpha   90.00
_cell.angle_beta   90.00
_cell.angle_gamma   90.00
#
_symmetry.space_group_name_H-M   'P 1'
#
loop_
_entity.id
_entity.type
_entity.pdbx_description
1 polymer ?
#
loop_
_entity_poly.entity_id
_entity_poly.type
_entity_poly.pdbx_seq_one_letter_code
_entity_poly.pdbx_strand_id
1 'polypeptide(L)'
;MFVDSVSWKGGRLLFSIHNNNDFDLPLLIDLMIISLNLDYEIQSAGAQPIQLSGTQRTKLKDVFINLNHKETLLTEEQYTIPPNAQIPFKVNYMTTLKSLNDLVTERMRNAGHKPVPGSQVLIKKINYNLEIKFLNPQKNTPEALKVNFVKDEIKNLKFSLKP
;
A
#
# COMPACT_ATOMS: atom_id res chain seq x y z
N MET A 1 -18.21 -8.60 5.43
CA MET A 1 -16.78 -8.80 5.06
C MET A 1 -15.91 -7.96 5.98
N PHE A 2 -14.75 -8.48 6.40
CA PHE A 2 -13.72 -7.69 7.11
C PHE A 2 -12.32 -8.23 6.80
N VAL A 3 -11.29 -7.48 7.17
CA VAL A 3 -9.87 -7.89 7.04
C VAL A 3 -9.34 -8.27 8.42
N ASP A 4 -8.86 -9.51 8.56
CA ASP A 4 -8.43 -10.07 9.86
C ASP A 4 -7.04 -9.62 10.30
N SER A 5 -6.12 -9.48 9.34
CA SER A 5 -4.73 -9.17 9.62
C SER A 5 -4.13 -8.42 8.45
N VAL A 6 -3.27 -7.44 8.75
CA VAL A 6 -2.47 -6.76 7.74
C VAL A 6 -1.04 -6.64 8.25
N SER A 7 -0.07 -7.07 7.47
CA SER A 7 1.34 -7.02 7.85
C SER A 7 2.26 -6.81 6.65
N TRP A 8 3.48 -6.36 6.94
CA TRP A 8 4.53 -6.16 5.95
C TRP A 8 5.69 -7.13 6.20
N LYS A 9 6.02 -7.98 5.22
CA LYS A 9 7.14 -8.92 5.31
C LYS A 9 7.87 -9.04 3.97
N GLY A 10 9.18 -8.81 3.97
CA GLY A 10 10.02 -9.02 2.77
C GLY A 10 9.60 -8.22 1.54
N GLY A 11 9.15 -6.97 1.72
CA GLY A 11 8.67 -6.12 0.61
C GLY A 11 7.26 -6.46 0.10
N ARG A 12 6.55 -7.36 0.79
CA ARG A 12 5.18 -7.76 0.49
C ARG A 12 4.20 -7.26 1.54
N LEU A 13 3.03 -6.81 1.08
CA LEU A 13 1.86 -6.62 1.92
C LEU A 13 1.12 -7.96 2.01
N LEU A 14 0.84 -8.40 3.23
CA LEU A 14 0.12 -9.64 3.52
C LEU A 14 -1.16 -9.27 4.26
N PHE A 15 -2.30 -9.78 3.81
CA PHE A 15 -3.57 -9.61 4.51
C PHE A 15 -4.52 -10.77 4.26
N SER A 16 -5.56 -10.92 5.07
CA SER A 16 -6.61 -11.93 4.84
C SER A 16 -7.97 -11.27 4.84
N ILE A 17 -8.81 -11.63 3.87
CA ILE A 17 -10.20 -11.19 3.81
C ILE A 17 -11.08 -12.34 4.29
N HIS A 18 -11.98 -12.03 5.22
CA HIS A 18 -13.01 -12.95 5.68
C HIS A 18 -14.36 -12.52 5.12
N ASN A 19 -14.98 -13.42 4.35
CA ASN A 19 -16.38 -13.30 3.99
C ASN A 19 -17.24 -13.93 5.10
N ASN A 20 -17.79 -13.10 5.99
CA ASN A 20 -18.73 -13.52 7.03
C ASN A 20 -20.21 -13.43 6.61
N ASN A 21 -20.48 -13.35 5.31
CA ASN A 21 -21.83 -13.45 4.78
C ASN A 21 -22.10 -14.88 4.32
N ASP A 22 -23.38 -15.17 4.10
CA ASP A 22 -23.92 -16.42 3.59
C ASP A 22 -23.97 -16.51 2.06
N PHE A 23 -23.42 -15.51 1.36
CA PHE A 23 -23.33 -15.45 -0.10
C PHE A 23 -21.92 -15.15 -0.60
N ASP A 24 -21.69 -15.50 -1.86
CA ASP A 24 -20.46 -15.22 -2.61
C ASP A 24 -20.18 -13.71 -2.71
N LEU A 25 -18.94 -13.31 -2.45
CA LEU A 25 -18.51 -11.92 -2.57
C LEU A 25 -17.49 -11.73 -3.67
N PRO A 26 -17.89 -11.16 -4.81
CA PRO A 26 -16.95 -10.79 -5.85
C PRO A 26 -16.13 -9.56 -5.46
N LEU A 27 -14.83 -9.76 -5.30
CA LEU A 27 -13.84 -8.72 -5.16
C LEU A 27 -13.50 -8.11 -6.51
N LEU A 28 -13.35 -6.79 -6.55
CA LEU A 28 -12.85 -6.05 -7.70
C LEU A 28 -11.35 -5.79 -7.49
N ILE A 29 -10.52 -6.69 -8.01
CA ILE A 29 -9.08 -6.73 -7.71
C ILE A 29 -8.35 -5.53 -8.29
N ASP A 30 -8.74 -5.11 -9.49
CA ASP A 30 -8.20 -3.94 -10.20
C ASP A 30 -8.50 -2.60 -9.51
N LEU A 31 -9.45 -2.62 -8.56
CA LEU A 31 -9.84 -1.49 -7.73
C LEU A 31 -9.26 -1.56 -6.31
N MET A 32 -8.40 -2.54 -6.02
CA MET A 32 -7.63 -2.54 -4.78
C MET A 32 -6.58 -1.43 -4.82
N ILE A 33 -6.70 -0.48 -3.89
CA ILE A 33 -5.87 0.71 -3.84
C ILE A 33 -5.19 0.79 -2.49
N ILE A 34 -3.92 1.15 -2.50
CA ILE A 34 -3.20 1.53 -1.29
C ILE A 34 -2.80 3.00 -1.34
N SER A 35 -3.10 3.71 -0.27
CA SER A 35 -2.64 5.06 -0.02
C SER A 35 -1.62 5.05 1.11
N LEU A 36 -0.41 5.51 0.82
CA LEU A 36 0.64 5.76 1.80
C LEU A 36 0.63 7.22 2.19
N ASN A 37 0.43 7.52 3.46
CA ASN A 37 0.75 8.84 4.01
C ASN A 37 2.08 8.73 4.73
N LEU A 38 3.03 9.56 4.31
CA LEU A 38 4.43 9.47 4.67
C LEU A 38 4.81 10.72 5.43
N ASP A 39 5.42 10.56 6.59
CA ASP A 39 6.14 11.63 7.28
C ASP A 39 7.63 11.31 7.15
N TYR A 40 8.41 12.24 6.60
CA TYR A 40 9.83 12.01 6.32
C TYR A 40 10.67 13.26 6.54
N GLU A 41 11.95 13.03 6.78
CA GLU A 41 12.95 14.04 7.02
C GLU A 41 14.04 13.92 5.96
N ILE A 42 14.49 15.05 5.42
CA ILE A 42 15.58 15.10 4.46
C ILE A 42 16.79 15.70 5.16
N GLN A 43 17.87 14.93 5.18
CA GLN A 43 19.13 15.29 5.80
C GLN A 43 20.19 15.53 4.71
N SER A 44 20.84 16.68 4.76
CA SER A 44 21.94 17.03 3.85
C SER A 44 23.14 17.49 4.67
N ALA A 45 24.34 17.18 4.23
CA ALA A 45 25.56 17.61 4.93
C ALA A 45 25.61 19.15 5.01
N GLY A 46 25.75 19.68 6.23
CA GLY A 46 25.85 21.13 6.46
C GLY A 46 24.54 21.92 6.34
N ALA A 47 23.38 21.26 6.21
CA ALA A 47 22.07 21.92 6.19
C ALA A 47 21.18 21.45 7.35
N GLN A 48 20.24 22.30 7.77
CA GLN A 48 19.21 21.89 8.71
C GLN A 48 18.29 20.83 8.07
N PRO A 49 17.85 19.80 8.83
CA PRO A 49 16.92 18.82 8.32
C PRO A 49 15.58 19.44 7.92
N ILE A 50 15.01 18.98 6.81
CA ILE A 50 13.71 19.43 6.31
C ILE A 50 12.67 18.35 6.61
N GLN A 51 11.60 18.69 7.32
CA GLN A 51 10.49 17.78 7.56
C GLN A 51 9.38 18.03 6.53
N LEU A 52 8.90 16.96 5.90
CA LEU A 52 7.83 17.00 4.91
C LEU A 52 6.87 15.83 5.13
N SER A 53 5.66 15.99 4.63
CA SER A 53 4.67 14.93 4.53
C SER A 53 4.18 14.78 3.09
N GLY A 54 3.77 13.57 2.70
CA GLY A 54 3.25 13.32 1.36
C GLY A 54 2.35 12.09 1.30
N THR A 55 1.40 12.11 0.36
CA THR A 55 0.53 10.96 0.09
C THR A 55 0.86 10.36 -1.27
N GLN A 56 1.12 9.05 -1.30
CA GLN A 56 1.18 8.26 -2.53
C GLN A 56 -0.03 7.34 -2.61
N ARG A 57 -0.86 7.48 -3.63
CA ARG A 57 -1.94 6.54 -3.94
C ARG A 57 -1.55 5.68 -5.14
N THR A 58 -1.73 4.37 -5.05
CA THR A 58 -1.45 3.47 -6.17
C THR A 58 -2.38 2.26 -6.18
N LYS A 59 -2.73 1.79 -7.38
CA LYS A 59 -3.40 0.51 -7.55
C LYS A 59 -2.43 -0.61 -7.21
N LEU A 60 -2.91 -1.63 -6.51
CA LEU A 60 -2.14 -2.83 -6.25
C LEU A 60 -1.96 -3.60 -7.56
N LYS A 61 -0.74 -4.09 -7.78
CA LYS A 61 -0.38 -4.98 -8.88
C LYS A 61 0.18 -6.26 -8.29
N ASP A 62 0.18 -7.33 -9.08
CA ASP A 62 0.71 -8.64 -8.67
C ASP A 62 0.07 -9.09 -7.34
N VAL A 63 -1.27 -9.16 -7.35
CA VAL A 63 -2.06 -9.66 -6.22
C VAL A 63 -2.09 -11.17 -6.31
N PHE A 64 -1.58 -11.85 -5.29
CA PHE A 64 -1.56 -13.30 -5.20
C PHE A 64 -2.53 -13.76 -4.12
N ILE A 65 -3.20 -14.87 -4.36
CA ILE A 65 -3.92 -15.62 -3.33
C ILE A 65 -3.17 -16.90 -3.02
N ASN A 66 -3.23 -17.33 -1.77
CA ASN A 66 -2.75 -18.65 -1.38
C ASN A 66 -3.95 -19.59 -1.20
N LEU A 67 -4.16 -20.46 -2.19
CA LEU A 67 -5.14 -21.53 -2.13
C LEU A 67 -4.39 -22.85 -1.96
N ASN A 68 -4.68 -23.60 -0.90
CA ASN A 68 -4.11 -24.93 -0.68
C ASN A 68 -2.57 -24.98 -0.74
N HIS A 69 -1.89 -23.98 -0.18
CA HIS A 69 -0.42 -23.84 -0.18
C HIS A 69 0.20 -23.53 -1.56
N LYS A 70 -0.61 -23.13 -2.55
CA LYS A 70 -0.13 -22.63 -3.85
C LYS A 70 -0.44 -21.14 -3.99
N GLU A 71 0.58 -20.36 -4.33
CA GLU A 71 0.41 -18.96 -4.70
C GLU A 71 -0.09 -18.89 -6.15
N THR A 72 -1.28 -18.33 -6.34
CA THR A 72 -1.86 -18.05 -7.65
C THR A 72 -1.89 -16.55 -7.86
N LEU A 73 -1.27 -16.09 -8.95
CA LEU A 73 -1.40 -14.71 -9.40
C LEU A 73 -2.84 -14.48 -9.88
N LEU A 74 -3.51 -13.49 -9.31
CA LEU A 74 -4.80 -13.04 -9.79
C LEU A 74 -4.59 -12.12 -10.98
N THR A 75 -4.88 -12.63 -12.17
CA THR A 75 -4.91 -11.86 -13.42
C THR A 75 -6.32 -11.43 -13.82
N GLU A 76 -7.35 -11.96 -13.15
CA GLU A 76 -8.74 -11.60 -13.37
C GLU A 76 -9.06 -10.28 -12.69
N GLU A 77 -9.90 -9.46 -13.32
CA GLU A 77 -10.40 -8.20 -12.72
C GLU A 77 -11.27 -8.47 -11.49
N GLN A 78 -11.80 -9.70 -11.38
CA GLN A 78 -12.72 -10.12 -10.33
C GLN A 78 -12.34 -11.48 -9.75
N TYR A 79 -12.44 -11.62 -8.43
CA TYR A 79 -12.30 -12.92 -7.74
C TYR A 79 -13.39 -13.07 -6.69
N THR A 80 -14.05 -14.22 -6.67
CA THR A 80 -15.16 -14.47 -5.75
C THR A 80 -14.65 -15.17 -4.48
N ILE A 81 -14.92 -14.56 -3.32
CA ILE A 81 -14.71 -15.20 -2.02
C ILE A 81 -16.00 -15.96 -1.63
N PRO A 82 -15.93 -17.29 -1.41
CA PRO A 82 -17.08 -18.07 -0.97
C PRO A 82 -17.65 -17.63 0.39
N PRO A 83 -18.90 -18.00 0.72
CA PRO A 83 -19.48 -17.79 2.04
C PRO A 83 -18.62 -18.39 3.15
N ASN A 84 -18.49 -17.68 4.27
CA ASN A 84 -17.75 -18.13 5.47
C ASN A 84 -16.30 -18.54 5.20
N ALA A 85 -15.70 -18.08 4.09
CA ALA A 85 -14.33 -18.37 3.74
C ALA A 85 -13.38 -17.25 4.20
N GLN A 86 -12.18 -17.66 4.59
CA GLN A 86 -11.05 -16.76 4.84
C GLN A 86 -10.00 -17.00 3.75
N ILE A 87 -9.69 -15.95 2.98
CA ILE A 87 -8.74 -16.03 1.87
C ILE A 87 -7.52 -15.15 2.18
N PRO A 88 -6.31 -15.73 2.24
CA PRO A 88 -5.07 -14.99 2.41
C PRO A 88 -4.57 -14.41 1.07
N PHE A 89 -4.25 -13.12 1.09
CA PHE A 89 -3.70 -12.35 -0.02
C PHE A 89 -2.27 -11.91 0.26
N LYS A 90 -1.47 -11.87 -0.81
CA LYS A 90 -0.10 -11.35 -0.81
C LYS A 90 0.07 -10.41 -2.00
N VAL A 91 0.73 -9.27 -1.79
CA VAL A 91 0.93 -8.27 -2.85
C VAL A 91 2.39 -7.85 -2.87
N ASN A 92 3.02 -7.92 -4.05
CA ASN A 92 4.37 -7.41 -4.25
C ASN A 92 4.33 -5.88 -4.41
N TYR A 93 5.13 -5.15 -3.63
CA TYR A 93 5.05 -3.69 -3.58
C TYR A 93 6.30 -2.96 -4.08
N MET A 94 7.14 -3.63 -4.86
CA MET A 94 8.41 -3.06 -5.31
C MET A 94 8.26 -1.81 -6.20
N THR A 95 7.09 -1.60 -6.82
CA THR A 95 6.80 -0.43 -7.66
C THR A 95 6.78 0.89 -6.89
N THR A 96 6.61 0.86 -5.56
CA THR A 96 6.37 2.08 -4.79
C THR A 96 7.64 2.76 -4.30
N LEU A 97 8.74 2.03 -4.17
CA LEU A 97 10.01 2.66 -3.80
C LEU A 97 10.51 3.63 -4.87
N LYS A 98 10.26 3.33 -6.15
CA LYS A 98 10.56 4.24 -7.26
C LYS A 98 9.64 5.47 -7.25
N SER A 99 8.32 5.29 -7.10
CA SER A 99 7.38 6.41 -7.01
C SER A 99 7.62 7.28 -5.77
N LEU A 100 8.15 6.70 -4.70
CA LEU A 100 8.47 7.41 -3.48
C LEU A 100 9.58 8.44 -3.69
N ASN A 101 10.61 8.11 -4.48
CA ASN A 101 11.68 9.07 -4.80
C ASN A 101 11.14 10.25 -5.63
N ASP A 102 10.28 9.96 -6.61
CA ASP A 102 9.66 10.99 -7.44
C ASP A 102 8.75 11.89 -6.60
N LEU A 103 7.93 11.30 -5.73
CA LEU A 103 7.07 12.04 -4.78
C LEU A 103 7.90 12.96 -3.87
N VAL A 104 8.98 12.44 -3.26
CA VAL A 104 9.82 13.24 -2.35
C VAL A 104 10.50 14.39 -3.10
N THR A 105 10.98 14.13 -4.32
CA THR A 105 11.60 15.16 -5.17
C THR A 105 10.62 16.26 -5.54
N GLU A 106 9.39 15.89 -5.92
CA GLU A 106 8.32 16.85 -6.22
C GLU A 106 7.97 17.70 -5.00
N ARG A 107 7.81 17.06 -3.83
CA ARG A 107 7.46 17.76 -2.58
C ARG A 107 8.55 18.74 -2.13
N MET A 108 9.82 18.37 -2.29
CA MET A 108 10.95 19.27 -2.06
C MET A 108 10.89 20.51 -2.93
N ARG A 109 10.67 20.33 -4.24
CA ARG A 109 10.55 21.44 -5.19
C ARG A 109 9.38 22.37 -4.83
N ASN A 110 8.22 21.79 -4.50
CA ASN A 110 7.03 22.55 -4.09
C ASN A 110 7.24 23.32 -2.78
N ALA A 111 8.07 22.81 -1.87
CA ALA A 111 8.47 23.50 -0.65
C ALA A 111 9.57 24.55 -0.86
N GLY A 112 9.99 24.81 -2.10
CA GLY A 112 11.02 25.80 -2.44
C GLY A 112 12.45 25.31 -2.18
N HIS A 113 12.64 24.02 -1.92
CA HIS A 113 13.96 23.43 -1.71
C HIS A 113 14.50 22.79 -3.00
N LYS A 114 15.81 22.90 -3.23
CA LYS A 114 16.48 22.19 -4.32
C LYS A 114 17.03 20.86 -3.79
N PRO A 115 16.87 19.74 -4.54
CA PRO A 115 17.53 18.49 -4.20
C PRO A 115 19.04 18.71 -4.13
N VAL A 116 19.66 18.37 -2.99
CA VAL A 116 21.13 18.38 -2.88
C VAL A 116 21.61 16.96 -3.16
N PRO A 117 22.56 16.75 -4.08
CA PRO A 117 23.13 15.42 -4.31
C PRO A 117 23.70 14.85 -3.02
N GLY A 118 23.33 13.61 -2.70
CA GLY A 118 23.74 12.95 -1.44
C GLY A 118 22.85 13.24 -0.23
N SER A 119 21.78 14.04 -0.38
CA SER A 119 20.71 14.12 0.62
C SER A 119 20.14 12.73 0.92
N GLN A 120 19.97 12.43 2.20
CA GLN A 120 19.32 11.22 2.68
C GLN A 120 17.87 11.53 3.04
N VAL A 121 16.95 10.74 2.50
CA VAL A 121 15.54 10.73 2.94
C VAL A 121 15.39 9.70 4.05
N LEU A 122 14.88 10.13 5.20
CA LEU A 122 14.59 9.30 6.36
C LEU A 122 13.08 9.31 6.60
N ILE A 123 12.42 8.20 6.28
CA ILE A 123 11.00 8.02 6.54
C ILE A 123 10.80 7.80 8.05
N LYS A 124 10.07 8.70 8.70
CA LYS A 124 9.76 8.65 10.13
C LYS A 124 8.50 7.83 10.40
N LYS A 125 7.49 7.93 9.52
CA LYS A 125 6.21 7.26 9.68
C LYS A 125 5.59 6.91 8.33
N ILE A 126 4.94 5.75 8.25
CA ILE A 126 4.02 5.43 7.15
C ILE A 126 2.66 5.01 7.71
N ASN A 127 1.61 5.74 7.31
CA ASN A 127 0.22 5.31 7.48
C ASN A 127 -0.26 4.69 6.17
N TYR A 128 -0.69 3.44 6.23
CA TYR A 128 -1.23 2.71 5.10
C TYR A 128 -2.75 2.71 5.18
N ASN A 129 -3.40 3.02 4.06
CA ASN A 129 -4.84 2.90 3.91
C ASN A 129 -5.08 1.98 2.73
N LEU A 130 -5.58 0.78 3.00
CA LEU A 130 -5.97 -0.21 2.01
C LEU A 130 -7.48 -0.05 1.74
N GLU A 131 -7.83 0.19 0.48
CA GLU A 131 -9.21 0.22 0.00
C GLU A 131 -9.42 -1.01 -0.89
N ILE A 132 -10.33 -1.89 -0.50
CA ILE A 132 -10.74 -3.07 -1.26
C ILE A 132 -12.19 -2.87 -1.68
N LYS A 133 -12.46 -2.91 -2.99
CA LYS A 133 -13.83 -2.84 -3.49
C LYS A 133 -14.38 -4.22 -3.79
N PHE A 134 -15.67 -4.38 -3.55
CA PHE A 134 -16.39 -5.62 -3.82
C PHE A 134 -17.82 -5.31 -4.25
N LEU A 135 -18.43 -6.22 -4.99
CA LEU A 135 -19.84 -6.11 -5.34
C LEU A 135 -20.67 -6.82 -4.28
N ASN A 136 -21.66 -6.14 -3.69
CA ASN A 136 -22.65 -6.82 -2.87
C ASN A 136 -23.82 -7.27 -3.76
N PRO A 137 -23.97 -8.58 -4.05
CA PRO A 137 -25.03 -9.07 -4.93
C PRO A 137 -26.45 -8.83 -4.40
N GLN A 138 -26.63 -8.64 -3.08
CA GLN A 138 -27.94 -8.32 -2.51
C GLN A 138 -28.34 -6.86 -2.68
N LYS A 139 -27.36 -5.95 -2.75
CA LYS A 139 -27.58 -4.51 -2.89
C LYS A 139 -27.34 -3.98 -4.31
N ASN A 140 -26.82 -4.82 -5.21
CA ASN A 140 -26.42 -4.46 -6.57
C ASN A 140 -25.60 -3.16 -6.65
N THR A 141 -24.78 -2.90 -5.64
CA THR A 141 -23.96 -1.68 -5.53
C THR A 141 -22.53 -2.05 -5.12
N PRO A 142 -21.51 -1.40 -5.70
CA PRO A 142 -20.14 -1.55 -5.23
C PRO A 142 -19.98 -1.01 -3.81
N GLU A 143 -19.41 -1.83 -2.94
CA GLU A 143 -19.02 -1.44 -1.58
C GLU A 143 -17.49 -1.37 -1.47
N ALA A 144 -16.99 -0.61 -0.50
CA ALA A 144 -15.56 -0.45 -0.26
C ALA A 144 -15.24 -0.74 1.20
N LEU A 145 -14.35 -1.69 1.43
CA LEU A 145 -13.74 -1.96 2.72
C LEU A 145 -12.46 -1.14 2.84
N LYS A 146 -12.40 -0.26 3.85
CA LYS A 146 -11.22 0.56 4.13
C LYS A 146 -10.55 0.08 5.40
N VAL A 147 -9.26 -0.21 5.29
CA VAL A 147 -8.44 -0.70 6.40
C VAL A 147 -7.26 0.22 6.57
N ASN A 148 -7.16 0.82 7.74
CA ASN A 148 -6.06 1.70 8.11
C ASN A 148 -5.13 0.96 9.04
N PHE A 149 -3.84 1.00 8.76
CA PHE A 149 -2.83 0.44 9.64
C PHE A 149 -1.56 1.28 9.57
N VAL A 150 -0.93 1.44 10.73
CA VAL A 150 0.24 2.30 10.90
C VAL A 150 1.46 1.42 11.08
N LYS A 151 2.56 1.77 10.43
CA LYS A 151 3.87 1.19 10.73
C LYS A 151 4.80 2.31 11.15
N ASP A 152 5.01 2.40 12.46
CA ASP A 152 5.78 3.49 13.09
C ASP A 152 7.29 3.32 12.97
N GLU A 153 7.80 2.20 12.44
CA GLU A 153 9.22 2.04 12.20
C GLU A 153 9.49 1.26 10.90
N ILE A 154 9.83 1.99 9.83
CA ILE A 154 10.57 1.42 8.70
C ILE A 154 12.00 1.85 8.87
N LYS A 155 12.76 1.07 9.65
CA LYS A 155 14.18 1.33 9.86
C LYS A 155 14.89 1.48 8.52
N ASN A 156 15.41 2.69 8.29
CA ASN A 156 16.50 2.98 7.37
C ASN A 156 16.24 2.74 5.88
N LEU A 157 15.07 3.11 5.37
CA LEU A 157 14.89 3.23 3.92
C LEU A 157 15.58 4.50 3.42
N LYS A 158 16.90 4.39 3.25
CA LYS A 158 17.78 5.45 2.76
C LYS A 158 17.89 5.33 1.25
N PHE A 159 17.53 6.39 0.54
CA PHE A 159 17.86 6.53 -0.86
C PHE A 159 18.39 7.94 -1.12
N SER A 160 19.33 8.01 -2.04
CA SER A 160 19.89 9.28 -2.48
C SER A 160 18.91 9.91 -3.46
N LEU A 161 18.57 11.18 -3.23
CA LEU A 161 17.88 11.98 -4.25
C LEU A 161 18.80 12.03 -5.48
N LYS A 162 18.28 11.55 -6.61
CA LYS A 162 18.93 11.75 -7.90
C LYS A 162 18.67 13.19 -8.36
N PRO A 163 19.66 13.85 -9.00
CA PRO A 163 19.47 15.19 -9.58
C PRO A 163 18.33 15.21 -10.61
#